data_AF-A0A382JQG1-F1
#
_entry.id   AF-A0A382JQG1-F1
#
_cell.length_a   1.000
_cell.length_b   1.000
_cell.length_c   1.000
_cell.angle_alpha   90.00
_cell.angle_beta   90.00
_cell.angle_gamma   90.00
#
_symmetry.space_group_name_H-M   'P 1'
#
loop_
_entity.id
_entity.type
_entity.pdbx_description
1 polymer ?
#
loop_
_entity_poly.entity_id
_entity_poly.type
_entity_poly.pdbx_seq_one_letter_code
_entity_poly.pdbx_strand_id
1 'polypeptide(L)'
;MQLLKTVVIFYAILGIALSANIKQDKRPLYSNSSPFIAAVENSFRNYSRVDTMVHYLDDMEGDVSGWYYNGFWTLSTESYSSPTHSFNADDNGTNAVQDLISPVVSIPSIDDIGDSQVLYLSFDLWCDMPGWSEDTSSSLGDYYSVSIWDTSDAPPAHLTTTGAYSGNSWWFGLESTGGYLDGWLTFLDSPVFTVPSSNAELTFKTNYDIEDPAGASSPYDGWDVANVRISTDGFATWSVLNGAPAYDVYSGYGWGYNGEGSGIPGWAGNSGGWIDATFDLSSYAGQDVQIRFAFGSDPAVYESGWWIDNVIVDGDGGTVLEDNGDDNVV
;
A
#
# COMPACT_ATOMS: atom_id res chain seq x y z
N MET A 1 31.61 -6.22 3.45
CA MET A 1 30.65 -5.34 4.13
C MET A 1 29.92 -4.49 3.11
N GLN A 2 28.87 -5.07 2.56
CA GLN A 2 27.84 -4.38 1.80
C GLN A 2 26.63 -4.36 2.72
N LEU A 3 26.30 -3.21 3.30
CA LEU A 3 25.17 -3.12 4.22
C LEU A 3 23.86 -3.28 3.44
N LEU A 4 22.92 -4.03 3.99
CA LEU A 4 21.55 -4.07 3.46
C LEU A 4 20.88 -2.74 3.82
N LYS A 5 20.01 -2.24 2.94
CA LYS A 5 19.32 -0.98 3.13
C LYS A 5 17.83 -1.23 3.14
N THR A 6 17.16 -0.80 4.21
CA THR A 6 15.81 -1.24 4.50
C THR A 6 14.97 -0.07 5.00
N VAL A 7 13.69 -0.06 4.66
CA VAL A 7 12.71 0.91 5.16
C VAL A 7 11.62 0.15 5.91
N VAL A 8 11.16 0.71 7.03
CA VAL A 8 9.98 0.23 7.75
C VAL A 8 8.80 1.13 7.38
N ILE A 9 7.71 0.51 6.93
CA ILE A 9 6.48 1.18 6.55
C ILE A 9 5.40 0.74 7.54
N PHE A 10 4.87 1.69 8.29
CA PHE A 10 3.67 1.51 9.09
C PHE A 10 2.48 1.97 8.26
N TYR A 11 1.56 1.05 7.99
CA TYR A 11 0.38 1.28 7.19
C TYR A 11 -0.85 1.16 8.10
N ALA A 12 -1.75 2.15 8.08
CA ALA A 12 -2.96 2.16 8.90
C ALA A 12 -4.20 2.34 8.02
N ILE A 13 -5.22 1.51 8.26
CA ILE A 13 -6.57 1.70 7.75
C ILE A 13 -7.52 1.93 8.92
N LEU A 14 -8.19 3.08 8.88
CA LEU A 14 -9.17 3.52 9.85
C LEU A 14 -10.55 3.46 9.20
N GLY A 15 -11.45 2.64 9.74
CA GLY A 15 -12.76 2.34 9.17
C GLY A 15 -13.88 3.15 9.81
N ILE A 16 -15.12 2.69 9.61
CA ILE A 16 -16.27 3.13 10.41
C ILE A 16 -16.78 1.90 11.15
N ALA A 17 -16.64 1.93 12.47
CA ALA A 17 -16.88 0.77 13.31
C ALA A 17 -18.30 0.25 13.20
N LEU A 18 -18.37 -1.06 12.95
CA LEU A 18 -19.08 -1.96 13.82
C LEU A 18 -18.42 -3.35 13.91
N SER A 19 -17.12 -3.51 13.53
CA SER A 19 -16.09 -4.51 13.99
C SER A 19 -15.77 -5.86 13.29
N ALA A 20 -15.56 -7.03 13.98
CA ALA A 20 -15.09 -8.32 13.41
C ALA A 20 -15.19 -9.64 14.27
N ASN A 21 -15.98 -10.68 13.89
CA ASN A 21 -15.96 -12.02 14.55
C ASN A 21 -14.76 -12.90 14.13
N ILE A 22 -13.73 -13.01 14.99
CA ILE A 22 -12.49 -13.73 14.66
C ILE A 22 -12.59 -15.24 14.99
N LYS A 23 -12.37 -16.10 13.97
CA LYS A 23 -12.15 -17.56 14.16
C LYS A 23 -10.95 -18.07 13.38
N GLN A 24 -9.75 -17.97 13.97
CA GLN A 24 -9.01 -19.13 14.50
C GLN A 24 -7.56 -18.76 14.85
N ASP A 25 -7.17 -18.89 16.13
CA ASP A 25 -5.77 -18.92 16.56
C ASP A 25 -5.02 -20.08 15.86
N LYS A 26 -4.01 -19.73 15.06
CA LYS A 26 -2.99 -20.65 14.54
C LYS A 26 -1.60 -20.07 14.73
N ARG A 27 -1.00 -20.38 15.87
CA ARG A 27 0.46 -20.31 16.09
C ARG A 27 1.24 -20.93 14.92
N PRO A 28 2.43 -20.40 14.58
CA PRO A 28 3.16 -20.83 13.39
C PRO A 28 3.55 -22.32 13.44
N LEU A 29 3.31 -22.99 12.31
CA LEU A 29 4.04 -24.20 11.92
C LEU A 29 5.20 -23.81 10.99
N TYR A 30 6.22 -24.67 10.94
CA TYR A 30 7.56 -24.40 10.41
C TYR A 30 7.67 -24.23 8.88
N SER A 31 6.56 -23.89 8.18
CA SER A 31 6.43 -24.03 6.72
C SER A 31 5.51 -23.00 6.04
N ASN A 32 5.23 -21.85 6.66
CA ASN A 32 4.40 -20.82 6.03
C ASN A 32 5.29 -19.82 5.27
N SER A 33 4.92 -19.54 4.02
CA SER A 33 5.61 -18.64 3.08
C SER A 33 4.73 -17.46 2.65
N SER A 34 3.83 -17.03 3.53
CA SER A 34 2.88 -15.91 3.31
C SER A 34 3.14 -14.79 4.32
N PRO A 35 2.79 -13.52 4.02
CA PRO A 35 2.88 -12.44 5.00
C PRO A 35 2.08 -12.77 6.27
N PHE A 36 2.65 -12.45 7.43
CA PHE A 36 2.03 -12.74 8.72
C PHE A 36 1.22 -11.53 9.20
N ILE A 37 -0.05 -11.74 9.51
CA ILE A 37 -0.75 -10.87 10.46
C ILE A 37 -0.32 -11.33 11.85
N ALA A 38 0.48 -10.53 12.55
CA ALA A 38 0.86 -10.84 13.91
C ALA A 38 -0.37 -10.80 14.82
N ALA A 39 -0.66 -11.92 15.49
CA ALA A 39 -1.48 -11.86 16.69
C ALA A 39 -0.77 -10.97 17.71
N VAL A 40 -1.38 -9.84 18.06
CA VAL A 40 -0.87 -8.92 19.09
C VAL A 40 -0.96 -9.60 20.46
N GLU A 41 0.03 -10.42 20.79
CA GLU A 41 0.26 -10.79 22.19
C GLU A 41 0.69 -9.52 22.93
N ASN A 42 -0.26 -8.96 23.68
CA ASN A 42 -0.05 -7.91 24.67
C ASN A 42 0.80 -8.49 25.83
N SER A 43 2.07 -8.74 25.53
CA SER A 43 3.03 -9.33 26.44
C SER A 43 3.69 -8.22 27.25
N PHE A 44 3.52 -8.26 28.57
CA PHE A 44 4.34 -7.45 29.47
C PHE A 44 5.81 -7.78 29.19
N ARG A 45 6.62 -6.78 28.79
CA ARG A 45 8.02 -6.97 28.37
C ARG A 45 8.86 -7.63 29.46
N ASN A 46 8.97 -8.96 29.43
CA ASN A 46 10.00 -9.70 30.15
C ASN A 46 11.31 -9.59 29.36
N TYR A 47 12.01 -8.45 29.51
CA TYR A 47 13.39 -8.27 29.06
C TYR A 47 14.33 -9.25 29.81
N SER A 48 14.36 -10.49 29.33
CA SER A 48 15.32 -11.53 29.71
C SER A 48 16.30 -11.85 28.58
N ARG A 49 16.06 -11.31 27.37
CA ARG A 49 17.03 -11.29 26.28
C ARG A 49 17.86 -10.02 26.40
N VAL A 50 19.17 -10.18 26.26
CA VAL A 50 20.13 -9.10 26.19
C VAL A 50 20.36 -8.84 24.71
N ASP A 51 19.78 -7.76 24.19
CA ASP A 51 20.07 -7.31 22.82
C ASP A 51 21.54 -6.89 22.77
N THR A 52 22.35 -7.61 21.99
CA THR A 52 23.81 -7.44 22.00
C THR A 52 24.31 -6.28 21.14
N MET A 53 23.48 -5.80 20.20
CA MET A 53 23.79 -4.67 19.34
C MET A 53 22.49 -4.03 18.84
N VAL A 54 22.45 -2.69 18.79
CA VAL A 54 21.36 -1.91 18.19
C VAL A 54 21.94 -1.20 16.98
N HIS A 55 21.39 -1.49 15.79
CA HIS A 55 21.87 -0.93 14.52
C HIS A 55 21.19 0.38 14.14
N TYR A 56 19.95 0.55 14.59
CA TYR A 56 19.13 1.75 14.41
C TYR A 56 18.23 1.91 15.63
N LEU A 57 18.06 3.15 16.06
CA LEU A 57 17.12 3.55 17.09
C LEU A 57 16.67 4.96 16.75
N ASP A 58 15.36 5.16 16.76
CA ASP A 58 14.75 6.48 16.76
C ASP A 58 13.67 6.48 17.85
N ASP A 59 13.79 7.42 18.79
CA ASP A 59 12.84 7.64 19.87
C ASP A 59 11.98 8.90 19.63
N MET A 60 12.06 9.47 18.43
CA MET A 60 11.31 10.64 17.95
C MET A 60 11.60 11.96 18.69
N GLU A 61 12.59 11.99 19.60
CA GLU A 61 13.05 13.20 20.29
C GLU A 61 14.06 14.02 19.48
N GLY A 62 14.58 13.43 18.39
CA GLY A 62 15.69 13.95 17.60
C GLY A 62 15.25 14.65 16.31
N ASP A 63 16.08 14.50 15.28
CA ASP A 63 15.78 14.96 13.93
C ASP A 63 14.95 13.91 13.18
N VAL A 64 13.64 14.14 13.11
CA VAL A 64 12.71 13.25 12.39
C VAL A 64 12.56 13.61 10.91
N SER A 65 13.36 14.52 10.34
CA SER A 65 13.15 15.00 8.96
C SER A 65 13.39 13.95 7.87
N GLY A 66 13.91 12.78 8.23
CA GLY A 66 14.05 11.63 7.33
C GLY A 66 12.83 10.71 7.30
N TRP A 67 11.84 10.90 8.18
CA TRP A 67 10.57 10.17 8.13
C TRP A 67 9.65 10.83 7.10
N TYR A 68 9.04 10.02 6.24
CA TYR A 68 7.94 10.43 5.38
C TYR A 68 6.62 10.00 6.01
N TYR A 69 5.58 10.83 5.90
CA TYR A 69 4.25 10.50 6.38
C TYR A 69 3.16 11.24 5.60
N ASN A 70 1.98 10.63 5.49
CA ASN A 70 0.79 11.21 4.87
C ASN A 70 -0.44 11.10 5.80
N GLY A 71 -1.60 11.61 5.36
CA GLY A 71 -2.84 11.54 6.14
C GLY A 71 -2.79 12.33 7.46
N PHE A 72 -3.16 11.69 8.57
CA PHE A 72 -3.23 12.30 9.91
C PHE A 72 -2.02 12.01 10.79
N TRP A 73 -1.00 11.31 10.27
CA TRP A 73 0.27 11.15 10.96
C TRP A 73 0.92 12.52 11.24
N THR A 74 1.24 12.76 12.51
CA THR A 74 1.97 13.95 12.95
C THR A 74 2.89 13.61 14.11
N LEU A 75 4.00 14.34 14.25
CA LEU A 75 4.81 14.30 15.46
C LEU A 75 4.03 14.98 16.60
N SER A 76 3.68 14.20 17.63
CA SER A 76 2.81 14.64 18.73
C SER A 76 3.53 14.61 20.08
N THR A 77 3.24 15.62 20.92
CA THR A 77 3.60 15.65 22.34
C THR A 77 2.42 15.32 23.25
N GLU A 78 1.27 14.94 22.70
CA GLU A 78 0.05 14.66 23.48
C GLU A 78 -0.04 13.19 23.91
N SER A 79 0.64 12.30 23.19
CA SER A 79 0.69 10.86 23.47
C SER A 79 1.98 10.28 22.93
N TYR A 80 2.77 9.64 23.79
CA TYR A 80 4.13 9.22 23.47
C TYR A 80 4.61 8.04 24.34
N SER A 81 5.50 7.21 23.79
CA SER A 81 6.17 6.09 24.51
C SER A 81 7.62 6.41 24.93
N SER A 82 8.23 7.37 24.25
CA SER A 82 9.55 7.95 24.54
C SER A 82 9.43 9.10 25.58
N PRO A 83 10.45 9.94 25.82
CA PRO A 83 10.35 11.01 26.82
C PRO A 83 9.26 12.07 26.63
N THR A 84 9.05 12.57 25.40
CA THR A 84 8.12 13.68 25.09
C THR A 84 7.45 13.64 23.70
N HIS A 85 7.90 12.83 22.73
CA HIS A 85 7.36 12.84 21.35
C HIS A 85 7.06 11.46 20.80
N SER A 86 5.95 11.27 20.09
CA SER A 86 5.80 10.11 19.20
C SER A 86 5.00 10.51 17.97
N PHE A 87 5.20 9.81 16.86
CA PHE A 87 4.25 9.91 15.75
C PHE A 87 2.90 9.35 16.18
N ASN A 88 1.85 10.08 15.86
CA ASN A 88 0.46 9.76 16.16
C ASN A 88 -0.36 9.99 14.89
N ALA A 89 -1.14 9.00 14.48
CA ALA A 89 -2.23 9.18 13.51
C ALA A 89 -3.54 9.21 14.30
N ASP A 90 -4.24 10.34 14.23
CA ASP A 90 -5.50 10.55 14.94
C ASP A 90 -6.65 9.74 14.29
N ASP A 91 -7.42 9.04 15.12
CA ASP A 91 -8.55 8.17 14.75
C ASP A 91 -9.74 8.93 14.11
N ASN A 92 -9.70 10.27 14.12
CA ASN A 92 -10.70 11.09 13.42
C ASN A 92 -10.76 10.88 11.88
N GLY A 93 -9.89 10.03 11.32
CA GLY A 93 -9.83 9.70 9.88
C GLY A 93 -10.69 8.53 9.42
N THR A 94 -12.01 8.68 9.35
CA THR A 94 -12.89 7.62 8.84
C THR A 94 -12.63 7.28 7.36
N ASN A 95 -12.50 5.99 7.04
CA ASN A 95 -12.14 5.43 5.72
C ASN A 95 -10.78 5.91 5.19
N ALA A 96 -9.80 6.09 6.08
CA ALA A 96 -8.49 6.61 5.71
C ALA A 96 -7.43 5.52 5.47
N VAL A 97 -6.51 5.79 4.54
CA VAL A 97 -5.29 4.98 4.30
C VAL A 97 -4.06 5.83 4.58
N GLN A 98 -3.21 5.42 5.52
CA GLN A 98 -2.13 6.28 6.03
C GLN A 98 -0.82 5.56 6.25
N ASP A 99 0.26 6.22 5.85
CA ASP A 99 1.62 5.72 5.84
C ASP A 99 2.52 6.55 6.77
N LEU A 100 3.32 5.87 7.59
CA LEU A 100 4.50 6.41 8.25
C LEU A 100 5.72 5.56 7.84
N ILE A 101 6.63 6.17 7.11
CA ILE A 101 7.74 5.52 6.42
C ILE A 101 9.06 6.01 7.03
N SER A 102 9.89 5.07 7.47
CA SER A 102 11.19 5.38 8.08
C SER A 102 12.19 5.96 7.09
N PRO A 103 13.23 6.67 7.58
CA PRO A 103 14.46 6.86 6.79
C PRO A 103 15.01 5.49 6.33
N VAL A 104 15.84 5.50 5.28
CA VAL A 104 16.55 4.29 4.84
C VAL A 104 17.55 3.85 5.90
N VAL A 105 17.23 2.78 6.61
CA VAL A 105 18.06 2.17 7.66
C VAL A 105 19.10 1.26 7.02
N SER A 106 20.36 1.39 7.43
CA SER A 106 21.42 0.45 7.03
C SER A 106 21.58 -0.64 8.10
N ILE A 107 21.35 -1.89 7.74
CA ILE A 107 21.54 -3.06 8.61
C ILE A 107 22.73 -3.91 8.10
N PRO A 108 23.39 -4.71 8.96
CA PRO A 108 24.53 -5.52 8.54
C PRO A 108 24.11 -6.61 7.55
N SER A 109 25.05 -7.07 6.72
CA SER A 109 24.78 -8.20 5.83
C SER A 109 24.67 -9.52 6.59
N ILE A 110 24.14 -10.54 5.93
CA ILE A 110 24.14 -11.92 6.44
C ILE A 110 25.57 -12.40 6.79
N ASP A 111 26.58 -11.97 6.03
CA ASP A 111 28.00 -12.27 6.29
C ASP A 111 28.52 -11.61 7.59
N ASP A 112 27.95 -10.45 7.98
CA ASP A 112 28.39 -9.67 9.13
C ASP A 112 27.72 -10.15 10.44
N ILE A 113 26.48 -10.64 10.38
CA ILE A 113 25.75 -11.23 11.52
C ILE A 113 26.07 -12.73 11.69
N GLY A 114 26.30 -13.44 10.58
CA GLY A 114 26.54 -14.88 10.53
C GLY A 114 25.30 -15.75 10.77
N ASP A 115 25.34 -16.98 10.25
CA ASP A 115 24.25 -17.97 10.09
C ASP A 115 23.46 -18.37 11.37
N SER A 116 23.77 -17.80 12.54
CA SER A 116 23.14 -18.11 13.83
C SER A 116 22.64 -16.87 14.57
N GLN A 117 22.63 -15.70 13.92
CA GLN A 117 22.04 -14.47 14.45
C GLN A 117 20.75 -14.12 13.73
N VAL A 118 19.86 -13.41 14.44
CA VAL A 118 18.57 -12.95 13.94
C VAL A 118 18.49 -11.46 14.24
N LEU A 119 18.18 -10.65 13.22
CA LEU A 119 17.83 -9.25 13.40
C LEU A 119 16.38 -9.15 13.86
N TYR A 120 16.13 -8.30 14.84
CA TYR A 120 14.79 -8.05 15.37
C TYR A 120 14.42 -6.58 15.12
N LEU A 121 13.28 -6.34 14.47
CA LEU A 121 12.60 -5.06 14.58
C LEU A 121 11.83 -5.03 15.91
N SER A 122 11.87 -3.91 16.60
CA SER A 122 11.07 -3.64 17.78
C SER A 122 10.64 -2.19 17.76
N PHE A 123 9.35 -1.96 18.01
CA PHE A 123 8.73 -0.65 18.04
C PHE A 123 7.75 -0.62 19.21
N ASP A 124 7.47 0.57 19.72
CA ASP A 124 6.33 0.80 20.61
C ASP A 124 5.14 1.26 19.79
N LEU A 125 3.97 0.70 20.10
CA LEU A 125 2.71 1.04 19.45
C LEU A 125 1.62 1.12 20.50
N TRP A 126 0.89 2.24 20.47
CA TRP A 126 -0.32 2.43 21.25
C TRP A 126 -1.50 2.57 20.28
N CYS A 127 -2.25 1.48 20.09
CA CYS A 127 -3.48 1.49 19.32
C CYS A 127 -4.65 1.85 20.22
N ASP A 128 -5.26 3.01 20.00
CA ASP A 128 -6.64 3.28 20.39
C ASP A 128 -7.50 3.19 19.13
N MET A 129 -7.83 1.94 18.74
CA MET A 129 -8.52 1.58 17.48
C MET A 129 -9.94 1.10 17.81
N PRO A 130 -10.95 1.99 17.85
CA PRO A 130 -12.30 1.68 18.29
C PRO A 130 -13.05 0.81 17.28
N GLY A 131 -13.03 -0.50 17.52
CA GLY A 131 -13.74 -1.47 16.68
C GLY A 131 -12.93 -2.73 16.43
N TRP A 132 -11.62 -2.72 16.68
CA TRP A 132 -10.73 -3.90 16.57
C TRP A 132 -11.26 -5.16 17.30
N SER A 133 -11.94 -4.99 18.44
CA SER A 133 -12.31 -6.10 19.35
C SER A 133 -13.79 -6.44 19.45
N GLU A 134 -14.64 -5.76 18.68
CA GLU A 134 -16.09 -6.01 18.67
C GLU A 134 -16.46 -7.09 17.61
N ASP A 135 -17.74 -7.50 17.48
CA ASP A 135 -18.24 -8.51 16.51
C ASP A 135 -19.23 -7.96 15.44
N THR A 136 -18.78 -7.70 14.19
CA THR A 136 -19.61 -7.24 13.04
C THR A 136 -20.47 -8.32 12.41
N SER A 137 -21.47 -7.83 11.67
CA SER A 137 -21.93 -8.49 10.44
C SER A 137 -21.83 -7.64 9.14
N SER A 138 -21.13 -6.48 9.12
CA SER A 138 -21.27 -5.50 8.01
C SER A 138 -20.13 -4.48 7.70
N SER A 139 -18.92 -4.59 8.27
CA SER A 139 -17.79 -3.65 8.09
C SER A 139 -16.49 -4.25 8.63
N LEU A 140 -15.38 -3.54 8.45
CA LEU A 140 -14.06 -3.87 8.98
C LEU A 140 -13.81 -3.04 10.25
N GLY A 141 -13.08 -3.61 11.21
CA GLY A 141 -12.46 -2.85 12.28
C GLY A 141 -11.14 -2.23 11.81
N ASP A 142 -10.70 -1.17 12.47
CA ASP A 142 -9.43 -0.50 12.16
C ASP A 142 -8.27 -1.47 12.35
N TYR A 143 -7.28 -1.35 11.47
CA TYR A 143 -6.08 -2.17 11.53
C TYR A 143 -4.85 -1.40 11.10
N TYR A 144 -3.70 -1.92 11.52
CA TYR A 144 -2.42 -1.54 10.99
C TYR A 144 -1.71 -2.77 10.43
N SER A 145 -0.80 -2.54 9.49
CA SER A 145 0.24 -3.49 9.14
C SER A 145 1.61 -2.82 9.25
N VAL A 146 2.65 -3.62 9.39
CA VAL A 146 4.04 -3.15 9.38
C VAL A 146 4.76 -3.99 8.34
N SER A 147 5.23 -3.34 7.28
CA SER A 147 6.05 -3.97 6.26
C SER A 147 7.50 -3.48 6.34
N ILE A 148 8.40 -4.32 5.84
CA ILE A 148 9.83 -4.08 5.82
C ILE A 148 10.26 -4.27 4.37
N TRP A 149 10.70 -3.20 3.72
CA TRP A 149 11.14 -3.24 2.33
C TRP A 149 12.67 -3.17 2.24
N ASP A 150 13.28 -4.18 1.64
CA ASP A 150 14.68 -4.16 1.24
C ASP A 150 14.87 -3.31 -0.02
N THR A 151 15.39 -2.10 0.14
CA THR A 151 15.64 -1.12 -0.93
C THR A 151 16.78 -1.50 -1.87
N SER A 152 17.38 -2.69 -1.71
CA SER A 152 18.24 -3.28 -2.75
C SER A 152 17.44 -3.99 -3.84
N ASP A 153 16.21 -4.40 -3.55
CA ASP A 153 15.19 -4.73 -4.54
C ASP A 153 14.37 -3.47 -4.91
N ALA A 154 13.81 -3.47 -6.12
CA ALA A 154 12.87 -2.43 -6.54
C ALA A 154 11.60 -2.46 -5.66
N PRO A 155 10.93 -1.32 -5.43
CA PRO A 155 9.65 -1.32 -4.71
C PRO A 155 8.59 -2.11 -5.50
N PRO A 156 7.58 -2.69 -4.85
CA PRO A 156 6.50 -3.44 -5.52
C PRO A 156 5.76 -2.71 -6.65
N ALA A 157 5.85 -1.37 -6.70
CA ALA A 157 5.51 -0.56 -7.88
C ALA A 157 6.74 0.29 -8.28
N HIS A 158 7.32 0.04 -9.45
CA HIS A 158 8.54 0.71 -9.92
C HIS A 158 8.59 0.92 -11.43
N LEU A 159 9.50 1.79 -11.88
CA LEU A 159 9.80 1.98 -13.31
C LEU A 159 10.67 0.84 -13.85
N THR A 160 10.24 0.22 -14.95
CA THR A 160 10.95 -0.87 -15.60
C THR A 160 10.90 -0.81 -17.12
N THR A 161 11.91 -1.36 -17.79
CA THR A 161 11.87 -1.70 -19.22
C THR A 161 11.19 -3.05 -19.49
N THR A 162 10.95 -3.87 -18.47
CA THR A 162 10.35 -5.21 -18.58
C THR A 162 8.86 -5.06 -18.87
N GLY A 163 8.41 -5.46 -20.07
CA GLY A 163 6.99 -5.36 -20.47
C GLY A 163 6.50 -3.95 -20.87
N ALA A 164 7.38 -2.95 -20.78
CA ALA A 164 7.08 -1.53 -21.00
C ALA A 164 6.45 -1.20 -22.37
N TYR A 165 5.65 -0.14 -22.43
CA TYR A 165 5.03 0.37 -23.66
C TYR A 165 6.06 1.13 -24.52
N SER A 166 6.79 2.05 -23.89
CA SER A 166 7.93 2.77 -24.47
C SER A 166 8.93 3.06 -23.36
N GLY A 167 10.24 2.94 -23.64
CA GLY A 167 11.28 3.22 -22.64
C GLY A 167 11.09 2.43 -21.35
N ASN A 168 10.68 3.12 -20.28
CA ASN A 168 10.19 2.51 -19.05
C ASN A 168 8.70 2.76 -18.85
N SER A 169 8.01 1.80 -18.23
CA SER A 169 6.65 1.98 -17.71
C SER A 169 6.65 1.70 -16.20
N TRP A 170 5.70 2.25 -15.47
CA TRP A 170 5.42 1.82 -14.11
C TRP A 170 4.89 0.38 -14.13
N TRP A 171 5.37 -0.47 -13.23
CA TRP A 171 5.00 -1.88 -13.14
C TRP A 171 4.78 -2.29 -11.68
N PHE A 172 3.69 -3.01 -11.43
CA PHE A 172 3.37 -3.68 -10.18
C PHE A 172 3.89 -5.13 -10.23
N GLY A 173 5.11 -5.36 -9.74
CA GLY A 173 5.81 -6.66 -9.78
C GLY A 173 7.26 -6.57 -9.29
N LEU A 174 8.00 -7.67 -9.32
CA LEU A 174 9.45 -7.71 -9.05
C LEU A 174 10.23 -8.30 -10.22
N GLU A 175 11.34 -7.66 -10.60
CA GLU A 175 12.28 -8.20 -11.60
C GLU A 175 12.85 -9.58 -11.19
N SER A 176 12.90 -9.87 -9.89
CA SER A 176 13.48 -11.10 -9.33
C SER A 176 12.57 -12.32 -9.49
N THR A 177 11.25 -12.13 -9.60
CA THR A 177 10.25 -13.19 -9.85
C THR A 177 9.68 -13.14 -11.27
N GLY A 178 9.70 -11.97 -11.92
CA GLY A 178 9.05 -11.74 -13.21
C GLY A 178 7.54 -11.49 -13.10
N GLY A 179 7.05 -11.14 -11.90
CA GLY A 179 5.64 -10.94 -11.57
C GLY A 179 5.48 -10.38 -10.16
N TYR A 180 4.25 -10.28 -9.65
CA TYR A 180 3.99 -9.90 -8.26
C TYR A 180 4.15 -11.10 -7.30
N LEU A 181 3.83 -10.91 -6.02
CA LEU A 181 3.76 -11.99 -5.03
C LEU A 181 2.34 -12.15 -4.50
N ASP A 182 2.06 -13.34 -3.96
CA ASP A 182 0.84 -13.64 -3.21
C ASP A 182 0.67 -12.68 -2.01
N GLY A 183 -0.54 -12.16 -1.80
CA GLY A 183 -0.89 -11.35 -0.62
C GLY A 183 -0.27 -9.95 -0.60
N TRP A 184 -0.15 -9.31 -1.76
CA TRP A 184 0.30 -7.92 -1.90
C TRP A 184 -0.86 -6.95 -1.82
N LEU A 185 -0.61 -5.82 -1.17
CA LEU A 185 -1.34 -4.57 -1.35
C LEU A 185 -0.32 -3.51 -1.72
N THR A 186 -0.51 -2.81 -2.83
CA THR A 186 0.48 -1.86 -3.36
C THR A 186 -0.23 -0.70 -4.04
N PHE A 187 0.31 0.50 -3.83
CA PHE A 187 -0.22 1.74 -4.39
C PHE A 187 0.90 2.52 -5.09
N LEU A 188 0.54 3.16 -6.19
CA LEU A 188 1.31 4.21 -6.83
C LEU A 188 0.44 5.48 -6.81
N ASP A 189 0.83 6.46 -6.00
CA ASP A 189 0.09 7.70 -5.80
C ASP A 189 0.77 8.86 -6.53
N SER A 190 -0.02 9.68 -7.21
CA SER A 190 0.46 10.92 -7.83
C SER A 190 0.75 11.99 -6.78
N PRO A 191 1.58 13.00 -7.13
CA PRO A 191 1.58 14.29 -6.45
C PRO A 191 0.18 14.93 -6.42
N VAL A 192 0.03 15.93 -5.55
CA VAL A 192 -1.16 16.79 -5.51
C VAL A 192 -1.18 17.70 -6.74
N PHE A 193 -2.30 17.73 -7.46
CA PHE A 193 -2.54 18.68 -8.56
C PHE A 193 -3.96 19.27 -8.50
N THR A 194 -4.13 20.49 -9.02
CA THR A 194 -5.45 21.10 -9.19
C THR A 194 -6.08 20.65 -10.50
N VAL A 195 -7.31 20.12 -10.48
CA VAL A 195 -8.01 19.67 -11.70
C VAL A 195 -8.34 20.89 -12.60
N PRO A 196 -7.93 20.91 -13.88
CA PRO A 196 -7.84 22.15 -14.65
C PRO A 196 -9.19 22.75 -15.06
N SER A 197 -10.22 21.93 -15.28
CA SER A 197 -11.49 22.37 -15.85
C SER A 197 -12.61 21.34 -15.69
N SER A 198 -13.86 21.74 -16.00
CA SER A 198 -15.05 20.87 -15.99
C SER A 198 -15.17 19.94 -17.21
N ASN A 199 -14.09 19.76 -17.95
CA ASN A 199 -13.92 18.76 -19.02
C ASN A 199 -12.57 18.05 -18.89
N ALA A 200 -12.00 18.05 -17.67
CA ALA A 200 -10.74 17.39 -17.41
C ALA A 200 -10.90 15.86 -17.45
N GLU A 201 -9.95 15.18 -18.06
CA GLU A 201 -9.90 13.71 -18.13
C GLU A 201 -8.52 13.23 -17.67
N LEU A 202 -8.50 12.10 -16.95
CA LEU A 202 -7.30 11.29 -16.73
C LEU A 202 -7.23 10.24 -17.84
N THR A 203 -6.11 10.17 -18.55
CA THR A 203 -5.83 9.14 -19.56
C THR A 203 -4.49 8.47 -19.29
N PHE A 204 -4.37 7.18 -19.59
CA PHE A 204 -3.11 6.44 -19.54
C PHE A 204 -3.15 5.20 -20.43
N LYS A 205 -1.97 4.70 -20.79
CA LYS A 205 -1.80 3.34 -21.31
C LYS A 205 -1.76 2.36 -20.15
N THR A 206 -2.43 1.23 -20.30
CA THR A 206 -2.40 0.14 -19.32
C THR A 206 -2.25 -1.21 -20.01
N ASN A 207 -1.52 -2.13 -19.39
CA ASN A 207 -1.46 -3.54 -19.75
C ASN A 207 -1.49 -4.34 -18.45
N TYR A 208 -2.34 -5.35 -18.34
CA TYR A 208 -2.40 -6.21 -17.16
C TYR A 208 -2.48 -7.69 -17.54
N ASP A 209 -1.81 -8.49 -16.72
CA ASP A 209 -1.77 -9.95 -16.70
C ASP A 209 -1.73 -10.36 -15.21
N ILE A 210 -2.92 -10.48 -14.63
CA ILE A 210 -3.21 -10.70 -13.21
C ILE A 210 -4.24 -11.83 -13.10
N GLU A 211 -4.41 -12.50 -11.95
CA GLU A 211 -5.15 -13.77 -11.91
C GLU A 211 -6.57 -13.68 -12.55
N ASP A 212 -6.90 -14.67 -13.39
CA ASP A 212 -8.19 -14.76 -14.08
C ASP A 212 -9.33 -14.97 -13.07
N PRO A 213 -10.39 -14.14 -13.06
CA PRO A 213 -11.46 -14.19 -12.07
C PRO A 213 -12.31 -15.49 -12.11
N ALA A 214 -12.07 -16.39 -13.07
CA ALA A 214 -12.78 -17.65 -13.19
C ALA A 214 -12.71 -18.51 -11.91
N GLY A 215 -13.89 -18.93 -11.46
CA GLY A 215 -14.03 -19.81 -10.29
C GLY A 215 -14.14 -19.08 -8.95
N ALA A 216 -13.98 -17.75 -8.91
CA ALA A 216 -14.28 -16.94 -7.74
C ALA A 216 -15.74 -17.14 -7.27
N SER A 217 -15.97 -16.92 -5.96
CA SER A 217 -17.29 -17.12 -5.36
C SER A 217 -17.58 -16.17 -4.20
N SER A 218 -18.86 -15.84 -4.04
CA SER A 218 -19.37 -14.83 -3.10
C SER A 218 -18.74 -14.93 -1.70
N PRO A 219 -18.27 -13.81 -1.10
CA PRO A 219 -18.58 -12.42 -1.46
C PRO A 219 -17.71 -11.81 -2.58
N TYR A 220 -16.79 -12.57 -3.17
CA TYR A 220 -15.90 -12.09 -4.23
C TYR A 220 -16.26 -12.67 -5.60
N ASP A 221 -15.98 -11.93 -6.67
CA ASP A 221 -16.19 -12.36 -8.07
C ASP A 221 -14.95 -12.19 -8.96
N GLY A 222 -13.79 -11.91 -8.35
CA GLY A 222 -12.46 -12.10 -8.91
C GLY A 222 -11.44 -12.34 -7.80
N TRP A 223 -10.22 -12.77 -8.17
CA TRP A 223 -9.13 -13.03 -7.23
C TRP A 223 -8.26 -11.77 -7.09
N ASP A 224 -7.23 -11.62 -7.91
CA ASP A 224 -6.39 -10.43 -8.00
C ASP A 224 -7.09 -9.28 -8.74
N VAL A 225 -6.72 -8.04 -8.38
CA VAL A 225 -7.44 -6.85 -8.82
C VAL A 225 -6.58 -5.60 -8.89
N ALA A 226 -6.83 -4.79 -9.93
CA ALA A 226 -6.28 -3.44 -10.11
C ALA A 226 -7.40 -2.40 -10.25
N ASN A 227 -7.27 -1.21 -9.63
CA ASN A 227 -8.20 -0.09 -9.86
C ASN A 227 -7.55 1.28 -9.71
N VAL A 228 -8.25 2.31 -10.20
CA VAL A 228 -7.87 3.72 -10.05
C VAL A 228 -8.76 4.38 -9.00
N ARG A 229 -8.16 5.16 -8.11
CA ARG A 229 -8.83 5.89 -7.03
C ARG A 229 -8.44 7.37 -7.03
N ILE A 230 -9.26 8.19 -6.39
CA ILE A 230 -9.03 9.63 -6.20
C ILE A 230 -9.20 10.00 -4.73
N SER A 231 -8.31 10.87 -4.24
CA SER A 231 -8.44 11.58 -2.96
C SER A 231 -8.65 13.07 -3.23
N THR A 232 -9.48 13.71 -2.41
CA THR A 232 -9.77 15.17 -2.44
C THR A 232 -9.44 15.84 -1.10
N ASP A 233 -8.76 15.13 -0.21
CA ASP A 233 -8.57 15.48 1.19
C ASP A 233 -7.15 15.21 1.71
N GLY A 234 -6.17 15.12 0.79
CA GLY A 234 -4.76 15.06 1.11
C GLY A 234 -4.32 13.66 1.52
N PHE A 235 -4.55 12.69 0.64
CA PHE A 235 -4.31 11.24 0.85
C PHE A 235 -5.15 10.60 1.97
N ALA A 236 -5.99 11.37 2.68
CA ALA A 236 -6.76 10.86 3.80
C ALA A 236 -7.74 9.77 3.33
N THR A 237 -8.76 10.09 2.52
CA THR A 237 -9.74 9.10 2.03
C THR A 237 -9.66 8.91 0.51
N TRP A 238 -10.07 7.72 0.06
CA TRP A 238 -9.97 7.30 -1.34
C TRP A 238 -11.31 6.81 -1.90
N SER A 239 -11.72 7.36 -3.04
CA SER A 239 -12.91 6.92 -3.80
C SER A 239 -12.49 6.24 -5.10
N VAL A 240 -13.08 5.09 -5.44
CA VAL A 240 -12.79 4.40 -6.71
C VAL A 240 -13.35 5.21 -7.89
N LEU A 241 -12.48 5.58 -8.83
CA LEU A 241 -12.87 6.17 -10.11
C LEU A 241 -13.35 5.07 -11.05
N ASN A 242 -14.42 5.34 -11.80
CA ASN A 242 -14.95 4.45 -12.83
C ASN A 242 -14.74 5.09 -14.20
N GLY A 243 -14.29 4.30 -15.17
CA GLY A 243 -13.88 4.80 -16.48
C GLY A 243 -14.05 3.76 -17.60
N ALA A 244 -13.29 3.95 -18.67
CA ALA A 244 -13.13 3.00 -19.75
C ALA A 244 -11.68 2.45 -19.75
N PRO A 245 -11.45 1.15 -20.02
CA PRO A 245 -12.45 0.07 -20.02
C PRO A 245 -13.13 -0.06 -18.65
N ALA A 246 -14.38 -0.51 -18.63
CA ALA A 246 -15.07 -0.78 -17.37
C ALA A 246 -14.37 -1.93 -16.62
N TYR A 247 -14.36 -1.87 -15.29
CA TYR A 247 -13.97 -2.98 -14.42
C TYR A 247 -14.85 -4.21 -14.70
N ASP A 248 -14.23 -5.39 -14.74
CA ASP A 248 -14.89 -6.68 -14.99
C ASP A 248 -15.16 -7.48 -13.70
N VAL A 249 -14.53 -7.10 -12.59
CA VAL A 249 -14.78 -7.59 -11.23
C VAL A 249 -15.48 -6.51 -10.41
N TYR A 250 -16.52 -6.89 -9.65
CA TYR A 250 -17.25 -5.99 -8.73
C TYR A 250 -16.69 -6.04 -7.30
N SER A 251 -16.10 -7.18 -6.91
CA SER A 251 -15.63 -7.48 -5.56
C SER A 251 -14.41 -8.40 -5.65
N GLY A 252 -13.21 -7.82 -5.74
CA GLY A 252 -11.97 -8.59 -5.81
C GLY A 252 -11.54 -9.17 -4.46
N TYR A 253 -11.09 -10.43 -4.43
CA TYR A 253 -10.62 -11.05 -3.20
C TYR A 253 -9.28 -10.49 -2.73
N GLY A 254 -8.41 -10.01 -3.62
CA GLY A 254 -7.17 -9.30 -3.26
C GLY A 254 -7.43 -8.13 -2.30
N TRP A 255 -8.46 -7.30 -2.55
CA TRP A 255 -8.89 -6.27 -1.60
C TRP A 255 -9.35 -6.87 -0.27
N GLY A 256 -10.18 -7.91 -0.32
CA GLY A 256 -10.74 -8.58 0.85
C GLY A 256 -9.70 -9.27 1.73
N TYR A 257 -8.69 -9.89 1.13
CA TYR A 257 -7.60 -10.58 1.82
C TYR A 257 -6.64 -9.59 2.49
N ASN A 258 -6.32 -8.49 1.81
CA ASN A 258 -5.48 -7.42 2.34
C ASN A 258 -6.23 -6.45 3.28
N GLY A 259 -7.49 -6.76 3.62
CA GLY A 259 -8.28 -6.09 4.64
C GLY A 259 -9.09 -4.88 4.19
N GLU A 260 -9.10 -4.53 2.90
CA GLU A 260 -9.96 -3.46 2.36
C GLU A 260 -11.42 -3.89 2.19
N GLY A 261 -11.68 -5.20 2.10
CA GLY A 261 -13.02 -5.77 2.15
C GLY A 261 -13.64 -6.09 0.78
N SER A 262 -14.97 -6.12 0.74
CA SER A 262 -15.76 -6.62 -0.40
C SER A 262 -16.61 -5.53 -1.05
N GLY A 263 -16.92 -5.68 -2.33
CA GLY A 263 -17.65 -4.70 -3.14
C GLY A 263 -16.78 -3.55 -3.69
N ILE A 264 -15.46 -3.75 -3.71
CA ILE A 264 -14.49 -2.86 -4.34
C ILE A 264 -14.19 -3.45 -5.74
N PRO A 265 -14.53 -2.74 -6.84
CA PRO A 265 -14.36 -3.25 -8.19
C PRO A 265 -12.90 -3.13 -8.68
N GLY A 266 -12.58 -3.80 -9.76
CA GLY A 266 -11.28 -3.71 -10.42
C GLY A 266 -11.23 -4.45 -11.76
N TRP A 267 -10.11 -4.30 -12.46
CA TRP A 267 -9.75 -5.20 -13.56
C TRP A 267 -9.10 -6.47 -13.00
N ALA A 268 -9.37 -7.61 -13.63
CA ALA A 268 -8.70 -8.89 -13.38
C ALA A 268 -8.33 -9.59 -14.70
N GLY A 269 -7.66 -10.76 -14.64
CA GLY A 269 -7.29 -11.53 -15.81
C GLY A 269 -6.26 -10.84 -16.73
N ASN A 270 -6.40 -11.04 -18.05
CA ASN A 270 -5.45 -10.56 -19.05
C ASN A 270 -6.11 -9.56 -20.02
N SER A 271 -5.52 -8.37 -20.11
CA SER A 271 -5.94 -7.26 -20.99
C SER A 271 -5.81 -7.52 -22.51
N GLY A 272 -5.06 -8.55 -22.91
CA GLY A 272 -4.68 -8.82 -24.29
C GLY A 272 -3.50 -7.98 -24.79
N GLY A 273 -2.85 -7.22 -23.92
CA GLY A 273 -1.77 -6.28 -24.24
C GLY A 273 -2.14 -4.83 -23.91
N TRP A 274 -1.30 -3.89 -24.33
CA TRP A 274 -1.48 -2.46 -24.08
C TRP A 274 -2.77 -1.90 -24.68
N ILE A 275 -3.63 -1.35 -23.82
CA ILE A 275 -4.89 -0.67 -24.11
C ILE A 275 -4.90 0.75 -23.54
N ASP A 276 -5.86 1.56 -23.98
CA ASP A 276 -6.11 2.91 -23.45
C ASP A 276 -7.10 2.86 -22.29
N ALA A 277 -6.79 3.59 -21.22
CA ALA A 277 -7.68 3.85 -20.09
C ALA A 277 -8.06 5.35 -20.02
N THR A 278 -9.29 5.66 -19.60
CA THR A 278 -9.82 7.03 -19.55
C THR A 278 -10.85 7.20 -18.43
N PHE A 279 -10.73 8.26 -17.63
CA PHE A 279 -11.58 8.57 -16.48
C PHE A 279 -11.99 10.05 -16.50
N ASP A 280 -13.28 10.33 -16.32
CA ASP A 280 -13.81 11.69 -16.23
C ASP A 280 -13.48 12.32 -14.87
N LEU A 281 -12.82 13.48 -14.88
CA LEU A 281 -12.51 14.28 -13.69
C LEU A 281 -13.35 15.57 -13.60
N SER A 282 -14.33 15.78 -14.47
CA SER A 282 -15.16 17.00 -14.55
C SER A 282 -15.78 17.43 -13.21
N SER A 283 -16.16 16.48 -12.37
CA SER A 283 -16.77 16.70 -11.05
C SER A 283 -15.79 17.25 -10.01
N TYR A 284 -14.49 17.16 -10.27
CA TYR A 284 -13.40 17.59 -9.39
C TYR A 284 -12.76 18.93 -9.83
N ALA A 285 -13.28 19.56 -10.89
CA ALA A 285 -12.75 20.81 -11.46
C ALA A 285 -12.46 21.89 -10.41
N GLY A 286 -11.22 22.38 -10.38
CA GLY A 286 -10.76 23.41 -9.44
C GLY A 286 -10.50 22.91 -8.01
N GLN A 287 -10.59 21.61 -7.74
CA GLN A 287 -10.17 21.00 -6.48
C GLN A 287 -8.72 20.49 -6.60
N ASP A 288 -8.00 20.50 -5.47
CA ASP A 288 -6.70 19.83 -5.35
C ASP A 288 -6.95 18.35 -5.04
N VAL A 289 -6.41 17.46 -5.87
CA VAL A 289 -6.66 16.02 -5.83
C VAL A 289 -5.39 15.20 -5.95
N GLN A 290 -5.49 13.91 -5.66
CA GLN A 290 -4.44 12.90 -5.89
C GLN A 290 -5.06 11.70 -6.60
N ILE A 291 -4.33 11.08 -7.52
CA ILE A 291 -4.72 9.82 -8.17
C ILE A 291 -3.90 8.68 -7.58
N ARG A 292 -4.55 7.55 -7.32
CA ARG A 292 -3.92 6.31 -6.85
C ARG A 292 -4.19 5.20 -7.82
N PHE A 293 -3.15 4.55 -8.28
CA PHE A 293 -3.21 3.26 -8.93
C PHE A 293 -3.02 2.20 -7.86
N ALA A 294 -4.07 1.43 -7.58
CA ALA A 294 -4.07 0.40 -6.54
C ALA A 294 -4.01 -0.99 -7.17
N PHE A 295 -3.18 -1.87 -6.59
CA PHE A 295 -3.10 -3.28 -6.90
C PHE A 295 -3.24 -4.11 -5.62
N GLY A 296 -4.00 -5.19 -5.67
CA GLY A 296 -4.20 -6.12 -4.57
C GLY A 296 -4.25 -7.57 -5.06
N SER A 297 -3.41 -8.44 -4.48
CA SER A 297 -3.40 -9.87 -4.78
C SER A 297 -3.89 -10.75 -3.62
N ASP A 298 -4.45 -11.89 -4.00
CA ASP A 298 -4.99 -12.98 -3.18
C ASP A 298 -3.86 -13.85 -2.56
N PRO A 299 -4.14 -14.81 -1.64
CA PRO A 299 -3.12 -15.65 -0.99
C PRO A 299 -2.35 -16.65 -1.86
N ALA A 300 -2.69 -16.87 -3.14
CA ALA A 300 -2.04 -17.85 -3.99
C ALA A 300 -2.34 -17.68 -5.49
N VAL A 301 -1.31 -17.81 -6.32
CA VAL A 301 -1.28 -17.59 -7.78
C VAL A 301 -0.88 -16.15 -8.06
N TYR A 302 0.17 -16.01 -8.84
CA TYR A 302 0.64 -14.74 -9.36
C TYR A 302 0.95 -14.90 -10.84
N GLU A 303 0.65 -13.85 -11.59
CA GLU A 303 0.95 -13.71 -13.00
C GLU A 303 1.95 -12.57 -13.21
N SER A 304 2.08 -12.06 -14.43
CA SER A 304 3.16 -11.12 -14.79
C SER A 304 2.97 -9.69 -14.23
N GLY A 305 1.76 -9.31 -13.80
CA GLY A 305 1.47 -8.05 -13.11
C GLY A 305 0.74 -6.99 -13.93
N TRP A 306 0.83 -5.74 -13.48
CA TRP A 306 0.11 -4.60 -14.06
C TRP A 306 1.07 -3.47 -14.42
N TRP A 307 0.96 -2.95 -15.64
CA TRP A 307 1.79 -1.85 -16.17
C TRP A 307 0.97 -0.62 -16.53
N ILE A 308 1.58 0.55 -16.33
CA ILE A 308 1.00 1.87 -16.54
C ILE A 308 2.03 2.78 -17.20
N ASP A 309 1.61 3.53 -18.21
CA ASP A 309 2.48 4.43 -18.99
C ASP A 309 1.67 5.61 -19.57
N ASN A 310 2.31 6.71 -19.94
CA ASN A 310 1.71 7.91 -20.53
C ASN A 310 0.50 8.42 -19.72
N VAL A 311 0.66 8.56 -18.40
CA VAL A 311 -0.35 9.12 -17.51
C VAL A 311 -0.45 10.62 -17.77
N ILE A 312 -1.63 11.08 -18.17
CA ILE A 312 -1.89 12.49 -18.53
C ILE A 312 -3.20 12.93 -17.86
N VAL A 313 -3.18 14.11 -17.22
CA VAL A 313 -4.40 14.85 -16.85
C VAL A 313 -4.44 16.17 -17.59
N ASP A 314 -5.42 16.32 -18.47
CA ASP A 314 -5.58 17.46 -19.38
C ASP A 314 -7.04 17.98 -19.41
N GLY A 315 -7.25 19.20 -19.90
CA GLY A 315 -8.56 19.83 -20.08
C GLY A 315 -8.45 21.25 -20.64
N ASP A 316 -9.54 22.03 -20.65
CA ASP A 316 -9.56 23.43 -21.13
C ASP A 316 -8.57 24.39 -20.43
N GLY A 317 -7.99 23.99 -19.29
CA GLY A 317 -6.91 24.70 -18.60
C GLY A 317 -5.48 24.32 -19.03
N GLY A 318 -5.34 23.29 -19.88
CA GLY A 318 -4.08 22.64 -20.21
C GLY A 318 -3.71 21.49 -19.27
N THR A 319 -2.58 20.85 -19.56
CA THR A 319 -2.11 19.64 -18.89
C THR A 319 -1.50 19.97 -17.53
N VAL A 320 -1.93 19.26 -16.49
CA VAL A 320 -1.52 19.49 -15.08
C VAL A 320 -0.74 18.33 -14.46
N LEU A 321 -0.79 17.15 -15.09
CA LEU A 321 -0.01 15.97 -14.74
C LEU A 321 0.41 15.28 -16.03
N GLU A 322 1.68 14.91 -16.15
CA GLU A 322 2.24 14.11 -17.24
C GLU A 322 3.36 13.22 -16.68
N ASP A 323 3.19 11.89 -16.77
CA ASP A 323 4.21 10.88 -16.45
C ASP A 323 4.30 9.88 -17.62
N ASN A 324 5.50 9.73 -18.19
CA ASN A 324 5.79 8.82 -19.30
C ASN A 324 6.82 7.74 -18.92
N GLY A 325 7.09 7.57 -17.62
CA GLY A 325 8.10 6.67 -17.08
C GLY A 325 9.57 6.97 -17.44
N ASP A 326 9.83 7.95 -18.31
CA ASP A 326 11.14 8.20 -18.91
C ASP A 326 11.75 9.55 -18.48
N ASP A 327 11.41 10.64 -19.19
CA ASP A 327 11.94 11.98 -18.96
C ASP A 327 10.95 12.90 -18.21
N ASN A 328 9.68 12.48 -18.11
CA ASN A 328 8.67 13.02 -17.22
C ASN A 328 8.24 11.92 -16.24
N VAL A 329 8.68 12.02 -14.98
CA VAL A 329 8.30 11.12 -13.88
C VAL A 329 7.95 12.00 -12.67
N VAL A 330 6.76 11.85 -12.09
CA VAL A 330 6.20 12.80 -11.11
C VAL A 330 5.52 12.15 -9.92
#